data_AF-A0A497K1F9-F1
#
_entry.id   AF-A0A497K1F9-F1
#
_cell.length_a   1.000
_cell.length_b   1.000
_cell.length_c   1.000
_cell.angle_alpha   90.00
_cell.angle_beta   90.00
_cell.angle_gamma   90.00
#
_symmetry.space_group_name_H-M   'P 1'
#
loop_
_entity.id
_entity.type
_entity.pdbx_description
1 polymer ?
#
loop_
_entity_poly.entity_id
_entity_poly.type
_entity_poly.pdbx_seq_one_letter_code
_entity_poly.pdbx_strand_id
1 'polypeptide(L)'
;MSERWEKRLPFYYGWVIFGITFFIYMFMYGLRYSVGIFFEPIRNEFGWTNVQTASGVTIFFWVYAVSAPFVGQLARKIGVRKTVLMGGLLLGGGGVLLSQIQALWQLYLVWGVIAAMGSAALYIVPTMVLSKFFHKKRGSTVGWSSVGVSAGQALIIPQVAKLIPSWGWRPSMLFLGALVICTTSLIGYLFLREDPEELGLYPDGADRPLNELQDGALSEDWTPKRASTDWSFRILAVSYFFTTGGIISMMTFVVPHMINIGISPIQASGAFGVIGITSAMGSILFGFFSDRFGRKRTIVVTTGLIALALGVSTLIPVNLTMLYGWAVLYGLSYG
;
A
#
# COMPACT_ATOMS: atom_id res chain seq x y z
N MET A 1 -0.30 -36.31 -16.55
CA MET A 1 -0.23 -35.03 -15.79
C MET A 1 0.10 -33.94 -16.80
N SER A 2 -0.84 -33.06 -17.14
CA SER A 2 -0.58 -31.97 -18.09
C SER A 2 0.53 -31.08 -17.53
N GLU A 3 1.62 -30.90 -18.27
CA GLU A 3 2.62 -29.90 -17.95
C GLU A 3 1.93 -28.55 -17.74
N ARG A 4 2.08 -27.96 -16.55
CA ARG A 4 1.54 -26.62 -16.28
C ARG A 4 2.18 -25.64 -17.25
N TRP A 5 1.37 -24.89 -18.00
CA TRP A 5 1.80 -23.89 -18.98
C TRP A 5 2.79 -22.87 -18.42
N GLU A 6 2.77 -22.66 -17.10
CA GLU A 6 3.67 -21.80 -16.33
C GLU A 6 5.16 -22.17 -16.52
N LYS A 7 5.48 -23.46 -16.78
CA LYS A 7 6.84 -23.94 -17.08
C LYS A 7 7.27 -23.70 -18.53
N ARG A 8 6.33 -23.39 -19.43
CA ARG A 8 6.61 -23.15 -20.86
C ARG A 8 6.90 -21.69 -21.17
N LEU A 9 6.88 -20.81 -20.16
CA LEU A 9 7.21 -19.40 -20.35
C LEU A 9 8.72 -19.25 -20.61
N PRO A 10 9.12 -18.37 -21.54
CA PRO A 10 10.54 -18.14 -21.85
C PRO A 10 11.26 -17.30 -20.77
N PHE A 11 10.57 -16.94 -19.69
CA PHE A 11 11.08 -16.09 -18.61
C PHE A 11 10.61 -16.58 -17.23
N TYR A 12 11.35 -16.19 -16.18
CA TYR A 12 11.07 -16.58 -14.79
C TYR A 12 9.68 -16.08 -14.32
N TYR A 13 8.85 -16.99 -13.82
CA TYR A 13 7.48 -16.71 -13.37
C TYR A 13 7.38 -15.64 -12.27
N GLY A 14 8.46 -15.40 -11.51
CA GLY A 14 8.50 -14.30 -10.54
C GLY A 14 8.16 -12.93 -11.17
N TRP A 15 8.49 -12.70 -12.44
CA TRP A 15 8.10 -11.46 -13.12
C TRP A 15 6.59 -11.34 -13.36
N VAL A 16 5.89 -12.46 -13.50
CA VAL A 16 4.42 -12.50 -13.55
C VAL A 16 3.86 -12.11 -12.19
N ILE A 17 4.39 -12.70 -11.11
CA ILE A 17 4.02 -12.35 -9.72
C ILE A 17 4.26 -10.86 -9.44
N PHE A 18 5.39 -10.32 -9.88
CA PHE A 18 5.69 -8.89 -9.80
C PHE A 18 4.62 -8.03 -10.49
N GLY A 19 4.28 -8.34 -11.74
CA GLY A 19 3.27 -7.61 -12.49
C GLY A 19 1.90 -7.66 -11.81
N ILE A 20 1.50 -8.82 -11.29
CA ILE A 20 0.24 -8.99 -10.55
C ILE A 20 0.23 -8.15 -9.27
N THR A 21 1.31 -8.19 -8.48
CA THR A 21 1.41 -7.37 -7.26
C THR A 21 1.32 -5.89 -7.59
N PHE A 22 2.01 -5.43 -8.64
CA PHE A 22 1.93 -4.05 -9.13
C PHE A 22 0.47 -3.66 -9.49
N PHE A 23 -0.23 -4.48 -10.27
CA PHE A 23 -1.62 -4.22 -10.65
C PHE A 23 -2.57 -4.24 -9.45
N ILE A 24 -2.39 -5.20 -8.53
CA ILE A 24 -3.19 -5.25 -7.30
C ILE A 24 -3.02 -3.93 -6.53
N TYR A 25 -1.79 -3.46 -6.34
CA TYR A 25 -1.53 -2.20 -5.64
C TYR A 25 -2.15 -1.01 -6.37
N MET A 26 -2.01 -0.94 -7.69
CA MET A 26 -2.60 0.13 -8.48
C MET A 26 -4.10 0.27 -8.26
N PHE A 27 -4.87 -0.81 -8.43
CA PHE A 27 -6.33 -0.74 -8.27
C PHE A 27 -6.77 -0.62 -6.80
N MET A 28 -6.12 -1.35 -5.89
CA MET A 28 -6.40 -1.29 -4.46
C MET A 28 -6.20 0.12 -3.91
N TYR A 29 -5.04 0.72 -4.14
CA TYR A 29 -4.72 2.06 -3.63
C TYR A 29 -5.44 3.16 -4.40
N GLY A 30 -5.71 2.95 -5.70
CA GLY A 30 -6.59 3.82 -6.48
C GLY A 30 -7.96 3.97 -5.81
N LEU A 31 -8.64 2.87 -5.49
CA LEU A 31 -9.93 2.93 -4.77
C LEU A 31 -9.79 3.50 -3.36
N ARG A 32 -8.81 3.03 -2.58
CA ARG A 32 -8.58 3.47 -1.20
C ARG A 32 -8.41 4.98 -1.09
N TYR A 33 -7.59 5.58 -1.95
CA TYR A 33 -7.32 7.02 -1.90
C TYR A 33 -8.37 7.85 -2.65
N SER A 34 -9.05 7.29 -3.67
CA SER A 34 -10.14 7.99 -4.36
C SER A 34 -11.30 8.33 -3.45
N VAL A 35 -11.53 7.57 -2.36
CA VAL A 35 -12.60 7.84 -1.38
C VAL A 35 -12.63 9.29 -0.88
N GLY A 36 -11.47 9.93 -0.77
CA GLY A 36 -11.40 11.34 -0.35
C GLY A 36 -12.20 12.28 -1.26
N ILE A 37 -12.23 12.02 -2.57
CA ILE A 37 -12.98 12.81 -3.55
C ILE A 37 -14.50 12.61 -3.37
N PHE A 38 -14.92 11.42 -2.93
CA PHE A 38 -16.33 11.13 -2.71
C PHE A 38 -16.90 11.77 -1.44
N PHE A 39 -16.06 12.25 -0.52
CA PHE A 39 -16.57 12.85 0.72
C PHE A 39 -17.33 14.15 0.51
N GLU A 40 -16.88 15.02 -0.40
CA GLU A 40 -17.60 16.25 -0.68
C GLU A 40 -19.04 16.00 -1.19
N PRO A 41 -19.27 15.20 -2.25
CA PRO A 41 -20.63 14.93 -2.69
C PRO A 41 -21.46 14.16 -1.67
N ILE A 42 -20.86 13.23 -0.89
CA ILE A 42 -21.57 12.53 0.20
C ILE A 42 -22.03 13.52 1.28
N ARG A 43 -21.18 14.46 1.70
CA ARG A 43 -21.56 15.49 2.69
C ARG A 43 -22.64 16.41 2.14
N ASN A 44 -22.57 16.77 0.86
CA ASN A 44 -23.59 17.62 0.23
C ASN A 44 -24.96 16.92 0.17
N GLU A 45 -25.00 15.59 -0.02
CA GLU A 45 -26.25 14.82 -0.03
C GLU A 45 -26.83 14.61 1.37
N PHE A 46 -26.01 14.27 2.36
CA PHE A 46 -26.49 13.89 3.70
C PHE A 46 -26.34 14.96 4.78
N GLY A 47 -25.72 16.10 4.48
CA GLY A 47 -25.44 17.16 5.44
C GLY A 47 -24.44 16.78 6.54
N TRP A 48 -23.63 15.73 6.32
CA TRP A 48 -22.65 15.27 7.33
C TRP A 48 -21.47 16.23 7.47
N THR A 49 -20.91 16.29 8.67
CA THR A 49 -19.75 17.15 8.97
C THR A 49 -18.45 16.53 8.48
N ASN A 50 -17.41 17.36 8.31
CA ASN A 50 -16.06 16.91 7.97
C ASN A 50 -15.56 15.83 8.95
N VAL A 51 -15.79 16.03 10.25
CA VAL A 51 -15.38 15.11 11.33
C VAL A 51 -16.07 13.76 11.20
N GLN A 52 -17.36 13.74 10.90
CA GLN A 52 -18.13 12.51 10.68
C GLN A 52 -17.58 11.71 9.51
N THR A 53 -17.36 12.34 8.34
CA THR A 53 -16.78 11.63 7.20
C THR A 53 -15.33 11.18 7.42
N ALA A 54 -14.50 12.03 8.05
CA ALA A 54 -13.10 11.71 8.34
C ALA A 54 -12.96 10.55 9.34
N SER A 55 -13.90 10.41 10.28
CA SER A 55 -13.94 9.28 11.22
C SER A 55 -14.06 7.94 10.50
N GLY A 56 -14.73 7.88 9.34
CA GLY A 56 -14.75 6.68 8.50
C GLY A 56 -13.36 6.26 8.01
N VAL A 57 -12.49 7.23 7.67
CA VAL A 57 -11.08 6.98 7.30
C VAL A 57 -10.28 6.55 8.52
N THR A 58 -10.49 7.21 9.66
CA THR A 58 -9.80 6.83 10.91
C THR A 58 -10.11 5.39 11.30
N ILE A 59 -11.39 5.00 11.28
CA ILE A 59 -11.83 3.62 11.54
C ILE A 59 -11.18 2.68 10.52
N PHE A 60 -11.15 3.05 9.23
CA PHE A 60 -10.49 2.27 8.20
C PHE A 60 -9.03 1.93 8.56
N PHE A 61 -8.22 2.92 8.94
CA PHE A 61 -6.82 2.70 9.25
C PHE A 61 -6.62 1.86 10.52
N TRP A 62 -7.46 2.05 11.54
CA TRP A 62 -7.43 1.22 12.75
C TRP A 62 -7.80 -0.23 12.46
N VAL A 63 -8.89 -0.47 11.74
CA VAL A 63 -9.31 -1.83 11.36
C VAL A 63 -8.26 -2.47 10.46
N TYR A 64 -7.71 -1.73 9.50
CA TYR A 64 -6.60 -2.20 8.64
C TYR A 64 -5.40 -2.64 9.47
N ALA A 65 -4.96 -1.83 10.43
CA ALA A 65 -3.82 -2.12 11.29
C ALA A 65 -4.06 -3.36 12.18
N VAL A 66 -5.25 -3.46 12.78
CA VAL A 66 -5.63 -4.60 13.61
C VAL A 66 -5.78 -5.88 12.76
N SER A 67 -6.30 -5.78 11.54
CA SER A 67 -6.52 -6.92 10.65
C SER A 67 -5.21 -7.51 10.10
N ALA A 68 -4.16 -6.69 9.96
CA ALA A 68 -2.89 -7.06 9.37
C ALA A 68 -2.27 -8.38 9.91
N PRO A 69 -2.10 -8.58 11.24
CA PRO A 69 -1.56 -9.84 11.77
C PRO A 69 -2.46 -11.06 11.52
N PHE A 70 -3.78 -10.88 11.45
CA PHE A 70 -4.73 -11.97 11.22
C PHE A 70 -4.73 -12.42 9.76
N VAL A 71 -4.58 -11.48 8.82
CA VAL A 71 -4.47 -11.77 7.38
C VAL A 71 -3.32 -12.72 7.08
N GLY A 72 -2.16 -12.53 7.69
CA GLY A 72 -1.02 -13.43 7.49
C GLY A 72 -1.28 -14.85 8.00
N GLN A 73 -2.00 -14.98 9.13
CA GLN A 73 -2.42 -16.29 9.64
C GLN A 73 -3.47 -16.93 8.75
N LEU A 74 -4.41 -16.14 8.25
CA LEU A 74 -5.46 -16.59 7.34
C LEU A 74 -4.85 -17.10 6.03
N ALA A 75 -3.90 -16.38 5.45
CA ALA A 75 -3.17 -16.81 4.24
C ALA A 75 -2.52 -18.19 4.42
N ARG A 76 -1.91 -18.47 5.58
CA ARG A 76 -1.35 -19.81 5.88
C ARG A 76 -2.40 -20.91 6.02
N LYS A 77 -3.62 -20.59 6.46
CA LYS A 77 -4.69 -21.57 6.71
C LYS A 77 -5.48 -21.93 5.46
N ILE A 78 -5.81 -20.94 4.63
CA ILE A 78 -6.70 -21.12 3.47
C ILE A 78 -5.99 -20.95 2.13
N GLY A 79 -4.69 -20.60 2.14
CA GLY A 79 -3.86 -20.36 0.97
C GLY A 79 -3.97 -18.94 0.42
N VAL A 80 -2.88 -18.48 -0.19
CA VAL A 80 -2.73 -17.08 -0.65
C VAL A 80 -3.79 -16.64 -1.66
N ARG A 81 -4.20 -17.52 -2.59
CA ARG A 81 -5.16 -17.20 -3.66
C ARG A 81 -6.55 -16.89 -3.12
N LYS A 82 -7.01 -17.69 -2.16
CA LYS A 82 -8.32 -17.50 -1.52
C LYS A 82 -8.31 -16.23 -0.67
N THR A 83 -7.20 -15.93 0.02
CA THR A 83 -7.09 -14.70 0.81
C THR A 83 -7.11 -13.45 -0.06
N VAL A 84 -6.42 -13.43 -1.21
CA VAL A 84 -6.48 -12.30 -2.17
C VAL A 84 -7.87 -12.16 -2.79
N LEU A 85 -8.51 -13.28 -3.17
CA LEU A 85 -9.89 -13.29 -3.67
C LEU A 85 -10.84 -12.62 -2.68
N MET A 86 -10.84 -13.06 -1.42
CA MET A 86 -11.64 -12.45 -0.35
C MET A 86 -11.25 -10.99 -0.11
N GLY A 87 -9.96 -10.66 -0.17
CA GLY A 87 -9.46 -9.30 -0.02
C GLY A 87 -10.05 -8.34 -1.04
N GLY A 88 -10.05 -8.72 -2.32
CA GLY A 88 -10.66 -7.93 -3.39
C GLY A 88 -12.18 -7.87 -3.31
N LEU A 89 -12.85 -8.95 -2.90
CA LEU A 89 -14.29 -8.95 -2.66
C LEU A 89 -14.67 -8.01 -1.50
N LEU A 90 -13.90 -7.98 -0.43
CA LEU A 90 -14.14 -7.11 0.71
C LEU A 90 -13.83 -5.64 0.38
N LEU A 91 -12.70 -5.34 -0.26
CA LEU A 91 -12.34 -3.96 -0.62
C LEU A 91 -13.26 -3.40 -1.70
N GLY A 92 -13.35 -4.08 -2.85
CA GLY A 92 -14.17 -3.63 -3.95
C GLY A 92 -15.67 -3.76 -3.67
N GLY A 93 -16.09 -4.80 -2.94
CA GLY A 93 -17.47 -4.94 -2.45
C GLY A 93 -17.81 -3.87 -1.41
N GLY A 94 -16.86 -3.48 -0.57
CA GLY A 94 -16.95 -2.29 0.27
C GLY A 94 -17.20 -1.03 -0.57
N GLY A 95 -16.48 -0.83 -1.68
CA GLY A 95 -16.76 0.23 -2.63
C GLY A 95 -18.18 0.16 -3.22
N VAL A 96 -18.61 -1.02 -3.69
CA VAL A 96 -19.95 -1.22 -4.26
C VAL A 96 -21.04 -0.91 -3.23
N LEU A 97 -20.92 -1.44 -2.01
CA LEU A 97 -21.86 -1.15 -0.92
C LEU A 97 -21.82 0.31 -0.50
N LEU A 98 -20.65 0.96 -0.59
CA LEU A 98 -20.48 2.37 -0.28
C LEU A 98 -21.31 3.25 -1.21
N SER A 99 -21.53 2.84 -2.46
CA SER A 99 -22.41 3.55 -3.40
C SER A 99 -23.89 3.56 -2.98
N GLN A 100 -24.29 2.67 -2.07
CA GLN A 100 -25.67 2.45 -1.65
C GLN A 100 -25.97 2.98 -0.25
N ILE A 101 -25.01 3.65 0.40
CA ILE A 101 -25.22 4.14 1.77
C ILE A 101 -26.31 5.19 1.82
N GLN A 102 -26.99 5.24 2.96
CA GLN A 102 -28.04 6.18 3.33
C GLN A 102 -27.84 6.74 4.76
N ALA A 103 -26.97 6.11 5.55
CA ALA A 103 -26.74 6.47 6.94
C ALA A 103 -25.25 6.43 7.30
N LEU A 104 -24.84 7.29 8.25
CA LEU A 104 -23.44 7.45 8.64
C LEU A 104 -22.82 6.16 9.19
N TRP A 105 -23.59 5.35 9.93
CA TRP A 105 -23.08 4.06 10.44
C TRP A 105 -22.73 3.09 9.30
N GLN A 106 -23.38 3.19 8.14
CA GLN A 106 -23.07 2.37 6.98
C GLN A 106 -21.72 2.77 6.38
N LEU A 107 -21.37 4.07 6.38
CA LEU A 107 -20.03 4.53 6.02
C LEU A 107 -18.97 3.84 6.90
N TYR A 108 -19.18 3.84 8.21
CA TYR A 108 -18.24 3.25 9.17
C TYR A 108 -18.13 1.74 9.02
N LEU A 109 -19.25 1.04 8.82
CA LEU A 109 -19.25 -0.41 8.65
C LEU A 109 -18.66 -0.82 7.30
N VAL A 110 -19.19 -0.27 6.21
CA VAL A 110 -18.85 -0.69 4.85
C VAL A 110 -17.44 -0.25 4.47
N TRP A 111 -17.11 1.02 4.67
CA TRP A 111 -15.77 1.51 4.36
C TRP A 111 -14.81 1.26 5.51
N GLY A 112 -15.16 1.72 6.71
CA GLY A 112 -14.28 1.66 7.86
C GLY A 112 -13.93 0.23 8.30
N VAL A 113 -14.84 -0.74 8.15
CA VAL A 113 -14.59 -2.13 8.59
C VAL A 113 -14.38 -3.07 7.41
N ILE A 114 -15.38 -3.23 6.54
CA ILE A 114 -15.37 -4.24 5.46
C ILE A 114 -14.24 -3.95 4.46
N ALA A 115 -14.20 -2.74 3.91
CA ALA A 115 -13.17 -2.37 2.94
C ALA A 115 -11.76 -2.39 3.54
N ALA A 116 -11.62 -2.00 4.81
CA ALA A 116 -10.35 -1.98 5.52
C ALA A 116 -9.73 -3.38 5.69
N MET A 117 -10.55 -4.38 6.05
CA MET A 117 -10.10 -5.77 6.12
C MET A 117 -9.61 -6.29 4.76
N GLY A 118 -10.35 -5.96 3.69
CA GLY A 118 -9.96 -6.32 2.32
C GLY A 118 -8.64 -5.67 1.89
N SER A 119 -8.48 -4.39 2.21
CA SER A 119 -7.25 -3.63 1.97
C SER A 119 -6.03 -4.26 2.67
N ALA A 120 -6.17 -4.77 3.90
CA ALA A 120 -5.09 -5.46 4.60
C ALA A 120 -4.66 -6.74 3.87
N ALA A 121 -5.62 -7.53 3.38
CA ALA A 121 -5.36 -8.74 2.60
C ALA A 121 -4.61 -8.47 1.28
N LEU A 122 -5.03 -7.44 0.55
CA LEU A 122 -4.47 -7.08 -0.75
C LEU A 122 -3.07 -6.45 -0.66
N TYR A 123 -2.67 -5.94 0.50
CA TYR A 123 -1.30 -5.46 0.70
C TYR A 123 -0.35 -6.58 1.16
N ILE A 124 -0.75 -7.31 2.20
CA ILE A 124 0.14 -8.24 2.92
C ILE A 124 0.44 -9.47 2.08
N VAL A 125 -0.57 -10.07 1.46
CA VAL A 125 -0.40 -11.35 0.76
C VAL A 125 0.44 -11.20 -0.51
N PRO A 126 0.20 -10.22 -1.40
CA PRO A 126 1.06 -10.01 -2.57
C PRO A 126 2.51 -9.64 -2.19
N THR A 127 2.74 -8.81 -1.16
CA THR A 127 4.11 -8.52 -0.66
C THR A 127 4.82 -9.80 -0.22
N MET A 128 4.11 -10.67 0.51
CA MET A 128 4.65 -11.91 1.06
C MET A 128 5.06 -12.86 -0.06
N VAL A 129 4.18 -13.09 -1.04
CA VAL A 129 4.45 -13.95 -2.19
C VAL A 129 5.59 -13.39 -3.02
N LEU A 130 5.59 -12.08 -3.31
CA LEU A 130 6.66 -11.44 -4.06
C LEU A 130 8.03 -11.63 -3.39
N SER A 131 8.07 -11.55 -2.06
CA SER A 131 9.28 -11.78 -1.26
C SER A 131 9.76 -13.23 -1.28
N LYS A 132 8.89 -14.22 -1.55
CA LYS A 132 9.27 -15.63 -1.71
C LYS A 132 9.87 -15.90 -3.10
N PHE A 133 9.32 -15.28 -4.14
CA PHE A 133 9.85 -15.43 -5.51
C PHE A 133 11.18 -14.70 -5.72
N PHE A 134 11.41 -13.60 -4.99
CA PHE A 134 12.64 -12.80 -5.07
C PHE A 134 13.34 -12.74 -3.70
N HIS A 135 14.37 -13.57 -3.52
CA HIS A 135 15.31 -13.58 -2.41
C HIS A 135 16.48 -12.59 -2.61
N LYS A 136 17.17 -12.64 -3.76
CA LYS A 136 18.35 -11.79 -4.05
C LYS A 136 17.95 -10.36 -4.40
N LYS A 137 16.88 -10.17 -5.19
CA LYS A 137 16.36 -8.84 -5.60
C LYS A 137 15.12 -8.41 -4.81
N ARG A 138 14.96 -8.90 -3.58
CA ARG A 138 13.76 -8.70 -2.77
C ARG A 138 13.40 -7.22 -2.62
N GLY A 139 14.37 -6.39 -2.22
CA GLY A 139 14.18 -4.96 -1.98
C GLY A 139 13.80 -4.22 -3.25
N SER A 140 14.52 -4.45 -4.34
CA SER A 140 14.23 -3.86 -5.65
C SER A 140 12.84 -4.24 -6.14
N THR A 141 12.47 -5.52 -6.08
CA THR A 141 11.19 -5.97 -6.59
C THR A 141 10.01 -5.44 -5.76
N VAL A 142 10.15 -5.39 -4.43
CA VAL A 142 9.15 -4.75 -3.57
C VAL A 142 9.07 -3.25 -3.86
N GLY A 143 10.20 -2.54 -3.96
CA GLY A 143 10.24 -1.12 -4.30
C GLY A 143 9.58 -0.79 -5.63
N TRP A 144 9.89 -1.53 -6.69
CA TRP A 144 9.25 -1.39 -7.99
C TRP A 144 7.74 -1.72 -7.95
N SER A 145 7.33 -2.70 -7.14
CA SER A 145 5.91 -3.02 -7.01
C SER A 145 5.12 -1.90 -6.32
N SER A 146 5.76 -1.17 -5.40
CA SER A 146 5.20 0.00 -4.73
C SER A 146 4.92 1.17 -5.69
N VAL A 147 5.60 1.24 -6.84
CA VAL A 147 5.25 2.19 -7.91
C VAL A 147 3.80 1.99 -8.38
N GLY A 148 3.25 0.78 -8.24
CA GLY A 148 1.83 0.51 -8.48
C GLY A 148 0.92 1.39 -7.64
N VAL A 149 1.29 1.68 -6.38
CA VAL A 149 0.55 2.59 -5.49
C VAL A 149 0.45 3.98 -6.11
N SER A 150 1.59 4.54 -6.54
CA SER A 150 1.68 5.86 -7.18
C SER A 150 0.94 5.88 -8.52
N ALA A 151 1.05 4.81 -9.32
CA ALA A 151 0.31 4.66 -10.58
C ALA A 151 -1.21 4.67 -10.33
N GLY A 152 -1.68 4.02 -9.25
CA GLY A 152 -3.09 4.03 -8.86
C GLY A 152 -3.57 5.43 -8.52
N GLN A 153 -2.79 6.18 -7.74
CA GLN A 153 -3.11 7.57 -7.44
C GLN A 153 -3.11 8.46 -8.70
N ALA A 154 -2.13 8.32 -9.58
CA ALA A 154 -1.99 9.17 -10.77
C ALA A 154 -3.00 8.83 -11.88
N LEU A 155 -3.40 7.56 -12.01
CA LEU A 155 -4.21 7.07 -13.13
C LEU A 155 -5.65 6.72 -12.78
N ILE A 156 -6.04 6.67 -11.50
CA ILE A 156 -7.42 6.34 -11.11
C ILE A 156 -8.10 7.57 -10.49
N ILE A 157 -7.42 8.30 -9.62
CA ILE A 157 -8.00 9.45 -8.89
C ILE A 157 -8.50 10.55 -9.86
N PRO A 158 -7.72 11.02 -10.86
CA PRO A 158 -8.20 12.04 -11.80
C PRO A 158 -9.38 11.58 -12.67
N GLN A 159 -9.43 10.30 -13.00
CA GLN A 159 -10.45 9.68 -13.82
C GLN A 159 -11.76 9.63 -13.05
N VAL A 160 -11.70 9.23 -11.77
CA VAL A 160 -12.82 9.30 -10.84
C VAL A 160 -13.31 10.74 -10.66
N ALA A 161 -12.41 11.71 -10.51
CA ALA A 161 -12.77 13.13 -10.40
C ALA A 161 -13.53 13.65 -11.65
N LYS A 162 -13.24 13.12 -12.84
CA LYS A 162 -13.98 13.43 -14.08
C LYS A 162 -15.33 12.70 -14.20
N LEU A 163 -15.43 11.50 -13.61
CA LEU A 163 -16.65 10.70 -13.64
C LEU A 163 -17.74 11.25 -12.69
N ILE A 164 -17.34 11.75 -11.52
CA ILE A 164 -18.30 12.22 -10.50
C ILE A 164 -19.24 13.32 -11.02
N PRO A 165 -18.78 14.38 -11.73
CA PRO A 165 -19.67 15.41 -12.26
C PRO A 165 -20.66 14.91 -13.33
N SER A 166 -20.33 13.84 -14.06
CA SER A 166 -21.15 13.34 -15.17
C SER A 166 -22.10 12.23 -14.75
N TRP A 167 -21.62 11.26 -13.96
CA TRP A 167 -22.39 10.09 -13.54
C TRP A 167 -22.96 10.22 -12.13
N GLY A 168 -22.49 11.20 -11.35
CA GLY A 168 -22.73 11.27 -9.91
C GLY A 168 -21.79 10.35 -9.13
N TRP A 169 -21.78 10.53 -7.81
CA TRP A 169 -20.84 9.84 -6.93
C TRP A 169 -21.22 8.36 -6.71
N ARG A 170 -22.52 8.01 -6.68
CA ARG A 170 -22.97 6.62 -6.47
C ARG A 170 -22.54 5.71 -7.63
N PRO A 171 -22.86 5.99 -8.91
CA PRO A 171 -22.47 5.11 -10.01
C PRO A 171 -20.95 5.07 -10.21
N SER A 172 -20.25 6.18 -9.97
CA SER A 172 -18.78 6.24 -10.01
C SER A 172 -18.14 5.33 -8.97
N MET A 173 -18.67 5.33 -7.72
CA MET A 173 -18.18 4.45 -6.66
C MET A 173 -18.50 2.97 -6.95
N LEU A 174 -19.70 2.68 -7.47
CA LEU A 174 -20.09 1.33 -7.87
C LEU A 174 -19.15 0.79 -8.95
N PHE A 175 -18.91 1.57 -10.01
CA PHE A 175 -18.01 1.22 -11.10
C PHE A 175 -16.60 0.94 -10.58
N LEU A 176 -16.05 1.82 -9.73
CA LEU A 176 -14.71 1.66 -9.19
C LEU A 176 -14.59 0.42 -8.27
N GLY A 177 -15.59 0.18 -7.42
CA GLY A 177 -15.65 -1.02 -6.58
C GLY A 177 -15.70 -2.31 -7.39
N ALA A 178 -16.54 -2.34 -8.43
CA ALA A 178 -16.62 -3.46 -9.38
C ALA A 178 -15.30 -3.68 -10.12
N LEU A 179 -14.66 -2.60 -10.58
CA LEU A 179 -13.35 -2.66 -11.24
C LEU A 179 -12.29 -3.27 -10.33
N VAL A 180 -12.26 -2.92 -9.04
CA VAL A 180 -11.34 -3.51 -8.06
C VAL A 180 -11.64 -4.99 -7.83
N ILE A 181 -12.89 -5.42 -7.74
CA ILE A 181 -13.24 -6.85 -7.68
C ILE A 181 -12.71 -7.57 -8.92
N CYS A 182 -13.07 -7.07 -10.11
CA CYS A 182 -12.70 -7.71 -11.37
C CYS A 182 -11.19 -7.78 -11.58
N THR A 183 -10.43 -6.77 -11.14
CA THR A 183 -8.98 -6.74 -11.32
C THR A 183 -8.29 -7.51 -10.20
N THR A 184 -8.45 -7.11 -8.95
CA THR A 184 -7.67 -7.66 -7.83
C THR A 184 -8.08 -9.08 -7.47
N SER A 185 -9.38 -9.39 -7.40
CA SER A 185 -9.84 -10.73 -7.03
C SER A 185 -9.61 -11.74 -8.15
N LEU A 186 -9.98 -11.41 -9.39
CA LEU A 186 -9.87 -12.36 -10.52
C LEU A 186 -8.42 -12.60 -10.90
N ILE A 187 -7.63 -11.54 -11.12
CA ILE A 187 -6.22 -11.66 -11.52
C ILE A 187 -5.42 -12.31 -10.39
N GLY A 188 -5.64 -11.87 -9.15
CA GLY A 188 -4.99 -12.45 -7.98
C GLY A 188 -5.32 -13.93 -7.79
N TYR A 189 -6.58 -14.34 -7.92
CA TYR A 189 -6.96 -15.74 -7.76
C TYR A 189 -6.39 -16.64 -8.89
N LEU A 190 -6.43 -16.17 -10.14
CA LEU A 190 -6.01 -16.95 -11.29
C LEU A 190 -4.49 -17.12 -11.35
N PHE A 191 -3.73 -16.06 -11.11
CA PHE A 191 -2.31 -16.01 -11.42
C PHE A 191 -1.38 -15.96 -10.20
N LEU A 192 -1.86 -15.61 -9.00
CA LEU A 192 -0.98 -15.65 -7.82
C LEU A 192 -0.69 -17.11 -7.45
N ARG A 193 0.57 -17.40 -7.09
CA ARG A 193 1.06 -18.72 -6.67
C ARG A 193 1.83 -18.58 -5.36
N GLU A 194 1.73 -19.55 -4.48
CA GLU A 194 2.25 -19.40 -3.11
C GLU A 194 3.76 -19.53 -3.05
N ASP A 195 4.28 -20.60 -3.63
CA ASP A 195 5.70 -20.92 -3.60
C ASP A 195 6.23 -21.16 -5.02
N PRO A 196 7.47 -20.71 -5.32
CA PRO A 196 8.15 -21.06 -6.56
C PRO A 196 8.25 -22.58 -6.75
N GLU A 197 8.38 -23.31 -5.64
CA GLU A 197 8.54 -24.77 -5.60
C GLU A 197 7.29 -25.51 -6.12
N GLU A 198 6.08 -24.96 -5.91
CA GLU A 198 4.84 -25.50 -6.52
C GLU A 198 4.90 -25.50 -8.06
N LEU A 199 5.75 -24.65 -8.63
CA LEU A 199 5.99 -24.50 -10.06
C LEU A 199 7.22 -25.27 -10.52
N GLY A 200 7.92 -25.97 -9.62
CA GLY A 200 9.23 -26.55 -9.88
C GLY A 200 10.29 -25.51 -10.22
N LEU A 201 10.13 -24.28 -9.71
CA LEU A 201 11.09 -23.18 -9.85
C LEU A 201 11.81 -22.96 -8.51
N TYR A 202 12.99 -22.37 -8.58
CA TYR A 202 13.71 -21.89 -7.40
C TYR A 202 13.58 -20.38 -7.26
N PRO A 203 13.71 -19.84 -6.03
CA PRO A 203 13.79 -18.41 -5.79
C PRO A 203 14.90 -17.74 -6.62
N ASP A 204 14.77 -16.45 -6.90
CA ASP A 204 15.72 -15.75 -7.78
C ASP A 204 17.20 -15.87 -7.30
N GLY A 205 18.05 -16.36 -8.18
CA GLY A 205 19.47 -16.54 -7.87
C GLY A 205 19.76 -17.63 -6.83
N ALA A 206 18.83 -18.57 -6.63
CA ALA A 206 19.05 -19.78 -5.86
C ALA A 206 18.99 -21.02 -6.76
N ASP A 207 19.85 -22.00 -6.46
CA ASP A 207 19.84 -23.32 -7.10
C ASP A 207 19.09 -24.37 -6.27
N ARG A 208 18.47 -23.94 -5.16
CA ARG A 208 17.90 -24.80 -4.12
C ARG A 208 16.59 -24.23 -3.55
N PRO A 209 15.74 -25.05 -2.93
CA PRO A 209 14.51 -24.63 -2.25
C PRO A 209 14.77 -23.55 -1.18
N LEU A 210 13.78 -22.70 -0.92
CA LEU A 210 13.91 -21.56 0.00
C LEU A 210 14.16 -22.04 1.44
N ASN A 211 13.61 -23.20 1.80
CA ASN A 211 13.78 -23.84 3.10
C ASN A 211 15.23 -24.31 3.33
N GLU A 212 15.92 -24.79 2.28
CA GLU A 212 17.32 -25.22 2.37
C GLU A 212 18.32 -24.05 2.36
N LEU A 213 17.91 -22.88 1.84
CA LEU A 213 18.72 -21.66 1.94
C LEU A 213 18.76 -21.11 3.38
N GLN A 214 17.77 -21.45 4.21
CA GLN A 214 17.68 -21.01 5.61
C GLN A 214 18.46 -21.90 6.59
N ASP A 215 19.02 -23.03 6.13
CA ASP A 215 19.78 -23.99 6.96
C ASP A 215 21.16 -23.47 7.44
N GLY A 216 21.54 -22.24 7.08
CA GLY A 216 22.70 -21.55 7.65
C GLY A 216 22.30 -20.41 8.57
N ALA A 217 22.09 -20.70 9.87
CA ALA A 217 21.96 -19.75 10.99
C ALA A 217 20.62 -19.02 11.23
N LEU A 218 19.53 -19.32 10.51
CA LEU A 218 18.19 -18.76 10.78
C LEU A 218 17.07 -19.82 10.90
N SER A 219 17.44 -21.07 11.18
CA SER A 219 16.55 -22.24 11.33
C SER A 219 15.73 -22.29 12.63
N GLU A 220 15.45 -21.15 13.25
CA GLU A 220 14.44 -21.12 14.32
C GLU A 220 13.09 -20.79 13.71
N ASP A 221 12.13 -21.71 13.84
CA ASP A 221 10.72 -21.48 13.53
C ASP A 221 10.19 -20.29 14.35
N TRP A 222 10.23 -19.10 13.76
CA TRP A 222 9.73 -17.88 14.37
C TRP A 222 8.21 -17.96 14.49
N THR A 223 7.74 -18.34 15.67
CA THR A 223 6.32 -18.21 16.00
C THR A 223 5.96 -16.73 16.24
N PRO A 224 4.74 -16.27 15.88
CA PRO A 224 4.33 -14.89 16.16
C PRO A 224 4.48 -14.48 17.62
N LYS A 225 4.26 -15.42 18.55
CA LYS A 225 4.44 -15.20 19.99
C LYS A 225 5.90 -14.91 20.33
N ARG A 226 6.83 -15.74 19.83
CA ARG A 226 8.27 -15.56 20.05
C ARG A 226 8.81 -14.28 19.40
N ALA A 227 8.36 -13.96 18.18
CA ALA A 227 8.69 -12.72 17.51
C ALA A 227 8.23 -11.50 18.32
N SER A 228 7.02 -11.51 18.91
CA SER A 228 6.51 -10.39 19.70
C SER A 228 7.25 -10.12 21.02
N THR A 229 7.95 -11.13 21.54
CA THR A 229 8.80 -11.00 22.73
C THR A 229 10.22 -10.57 22.41
N ASP A 230 10.63 -10.66 21.15
CA ASP A 230 11.97 -10.28 20.73
C ASP A 230 12.16 -8.75 20.78
N TRP A 231 13.31 -8.33 21.31
CA TRP A 231 13.63 -6.92 21.48
C TRP A 231 13.81 -6.18 20.14
N SER A 232 14.39 -6.84 19.14
CA SER A 232 14.57 -6.27 17.80
C SER A 232 13.23 -6.01 17.14
N PHE A 233 12.29 -6.96 17.27
CA PHE A 233 10.92 -6.77 16.78
C PHE A 233 10.21 -5.61 17.49
N ARG A 234 10.34 -5.50 18.82
CA ARG A 234 9.73 -4.39 19.58
C ARG A 234 10.29 -3.03 19.19
N ILE A 235 11.60 -2.90 19.02
CA ILE A 235 12.22 -1.67 18.53
C ILE A 235 11.69 -1.32 17.14
N LEU A 236 11.63 -2.29 16.22
CA LEU A 236 11.09 -2.07 14.88
C LEU A 236 9.62 -1.65 14.93
N ALA A 237 8.80 -2.32 15.74
CA ALA A 237 7.38 -1.99 15.88
C ALA A 237 7.18 -0.56 16.42
N VAL A 238 7.91 -0.18 17.47
CA VAL A 238 7.84 1.17 18.05
C VAL A 238 8.35 2.22 17.05
N SER A 239 9.48 1.95 16.38
CA SER A 239 10.02 2.83 15.35
C SER A 239 9.02 3.05 14.22
N TYR A 240 8.44 1.98 13.66
CA TYR A 240 7.44 2.09 12.60
C TYR A 240 6.16 2.77 13.06
N PHE A 241 5.74 2.59 14.32
CA PHE A 241 4.58 3.29 14.87
C PHE A 241 4.79 4.81 14.84
N PHE A 242 5.92 5.31 15.38
CA PHE A 242 6.23 6.74 15.38
C PHE A 242 6.51 7.29 13.99
N THR A 243 7.28 6.58 13.17
CA THR A 243 7.60 7.00 11.80
C THR A 243 6.35 7.09 10.93
N THR A 244 5.50 6.07 10.93
CA THR A 244 4.27 6.05 10.12
C THR A 244 3.25 7.07 10.63
N GLY A 245 3.12 7.22 11.94
CA GLY A 245 2.26 8.26 12.54
C GLY A 245 2.69 9.67 12.13
N GLY A 246 3.99 9.96 12.20
CA GLY A 246 4.56 11.23 11.75
C GLY A 246 4.32 11.48 10.26
N ILE A 247 4.52 10.46 9.42
CA ILE A 247 4.28 10.55 7.98
C ILE A 247 2.82 10.88 7.66
N ILE A 248 1.88 10.13 8.24
CA ILE A 248 0.44 10.31 7.97
C ILE A 248 -0.03 11.69 8.47
N SER A 249 0.42 12.10 9.66
CA SER A 249 0.10 13.42 10.21
C SER A 249 0.58 14.54 9.28
N MET A 250 1.83 14.47 8.82
CA MET A 250 2.40 15.46 7.92
C MET A 250 1.66 15.49 6.57
N MET A 251 1.41 14.33 5.96
CA MET A 251 0.64 14.23 4.71
C MET A 251 -0.77 14.82 4.82
N THR A 252 -1.39 14.73 6.01
CA THR A 252 -2.75 15.22 6.23
C THR A 252 -2.81 16.74 6.37
N PHE A 253 -1.85 17.34 7.08
CA PHE A 253 -1.94 18.75 7.50
C PHE A 253 -1.00 19.71 6.75
N VAL A 254 -0.05 19.20 5.95
CA VAL A 254 0.91 20.07 5.25
C VAL A 254 0.24 21.03 4.27
N VAL A 255 -0.74 20.59 3.47
CA VAL A 255 -1.42 21.47 2.49
C VAL A 255 -2.25 22.56 3.18
N PRO A 256 -3.12 22.25 4.16
CA PRO A 256 -3.80 23.28 4.95
C PRO A 256 -2.84 24.26 5.63
N HIS A 257 -1.73 23.76 6.19
CA HIS A 257 -0.72 24.61 6.81
C HIS A 257 -0.08 25.58 5.80
N MET A 258 0.32 25.09 4.62
CA MET A 258 0.88 25.91 3.55
C MET A 258 -0.06 27.05 3.13
N ILE A 259 -1.36 26.77 3.02
CA ILE A 259 -2.36 27.78 2.67
C ILE A 259 -2.48 28.82 3.78
N ASN A 260 -2.48 28.39 5.06
CA ASN A 260 -2.58 29.29 6.21
C ASN A 260 -1.38 30.25 6.35
N ILE A 261 -0.19 29.85 5.92
CA ILE A 261 1.01 30.70 5.91
C ILE A 261 1.15 31.55 4.62
N GLY A 262 0.11 31.58 3.77
CA GLY A 262 0.02 32.45 2.59
C GLY A 262 0.55 31.86 1.28
N ILE A 263 0.85 30.55 1.22
CA ILE A 263 1.22 29.88 -0.03
C ILE A 263 -0.03 29.59 -0.85
N SER A 264 0.02 29.83 -2.16
CA SER A 264 -1.14 29.59 -3.02
C SER A 264 -1.52 28.09 -3.04
N PRO A 265 -2.81 27.74 -3.15
CA PRO A 265 -3.26 26.36 -3.25
C PRO A 265 -2.62 25.57 -4.41
N ILE A 266 -2.33 26.24 -5.52
CA ILE A 266 -1.68 25.65 -6.69
C ILE A 266 -0.25 25.25 -6.37
N GLN A 267 0.52 26.11 -5.71
CA GLN A 267 1.91 25.82 -5.32
C GLN A 267 1.97 24.73 -4.23
N ALA A 268 1.07 24.78 -3.25
CA ALA A 268 0.93 23.77 -2.21
C ALA A 268 0.63 22.37 -2.81
N SER A 269 -0.28 22.33 -3.79
CA SER A 269 -0.60 21.10 -4.53
C SER A 269 0.58 20.61 -5.38
N GLY A 270 1.35 21.54 -5.97
CA GLY A 270 2.56 21.24 -6.72
C GLY A 270 3.62 20.55 -5.86
N ALA A 271 3.87 21.04 -4.64
CA ALA A 271 4.79 20.40 -3.69
C ALA A 271 4.35 18.97 -3.33
N PHE A 272 3.04 18.75 -3.19
CA PHE A 272 2.48 17.42 -2.95
C PHE A 272 2.66 16.48 -4.15
N GLY A 273 2.53 17.00 -5.37
CA GLY A 273 2.86 16.28 -6.60
C GLY A 273 4.33 15.86 -6.66
N VAL A 274 5.25 16.75 -6.23
CA VAL A 274 6.68 16.43 -6.12
C VAL A 274 6.92 15.31 -5.11
N ILE A 275 6.28 15.33 -3.93
CA ILE A 275 6.37 14.24 -2.94
C ILE A 275 5.97 12.90 -3.56
N GLY A 276 4.90 12.86 -4.36
CA GLY A 276 4.44 11.65 -5.03
C GLY A 276 5.47 11.08 -6.02
N ILE A 277 6.07 11.94 -6.84
CA ILE A 277 7.10 11.54 -7.82
C ILE A 277 8.37 11.07 -7.10
N THR A 278 8.84 11.84 -6.12
CA THR A 278 10.08 11.51 -5.41
C THR A 278 9.92 10.32 -4.50
N SER A 279 8.72 10.03 -3.99
CA SER A 279 8.42 8.76 -3.30
C SER A 279 8.48 7.55 -4.22
N ALA A 280 7.95 7.64 -5.44
CA ALA A 280 8.13 6.56 -6.41
C ALA A 280 9.62 6.31 -6.69
N MET A 281 10.41 7.39 -6.87
CA MET A 281 11.87 7.28 -7.02
C MET A 281 12.55 6.70 -5.77
N GLY A 282 12.16 7.14 -4.57
CA GLY A 282 12.67 6.69 -3.28
C GLY A 282 12.51 5.19 -3.11
N SER A 283 11.29 4.68 -3.36
CA SER A 283 10.98 3.24 -3.24
C SER A 283 11.86 2.37 -4.15
N ILE A 284 12.14 2.85 -5.37
CA ILE A 284 13.03 2.18 -6.32
C ILE A 284 14.48 2.25 -5.81
N LEU A 285 14.97 3.46 -5.50
CA LEU A 285 16.36 3.72 -5.09
C LEU A 285 16.72 2.97 -3.82
N PHE A 286 15.89 3.07 -2.77
CA PHE A 286 16.11 2.39 -1.50
C PHE A 286 15.82 0.89 -1.57
N GLY A 287 15.00 0.44 -2.53
CA GLY A 287 14.89 -0.97 -2.90
C GLY A 287 16.23 -1.55 -3.37
N PHE A 288 16.88 -0.89 -4.34
CA PHE A 288 18.24 -1.26 -4.79
C PHE A 288 19.28 -1.14 -3.68
N PHE A 289 19.22 -0.06 -2.89
CA PHE A 289 20.14 0.14 -1.77
C PHE A 289 20.00 -0.97 -0.72
N SER A 290 18.79 -1.42 -0.43
CA SER A 290 18.49 -2.56 0.45
C SER A 290 19.10 -3.86 -0.02
N ASP A 291 19.05 -4.14 -1.32
CA ASP A 291 19.63 -5.38 -1.86
C ASP A 291 21.15 -5.34 -1.89
N ARG A 292 21.76 -4.15 -2.07
CA ARG A 292 23.22 -4.01 -2.14
C ARG A 292 23.90 -3.85 -0.78
N PHE A 293 23.34 -3.04 0.11
CA PHE A 293 23.97 -2.64 1.38
C PHE A 293 23.31 -3.27 2.60
N GLY A 294 22.20 -3.99 2.41
CA GLY A 294 21.50 -4.72 3.46
C GLY A 294 20.36 -3.93 4.11
N ARG A 295 19.30 -4.67 4.44
CA ARG A 295 18.01 -4.16 4.94
C ARG A 295 18.12 -3.27 6.19
N LYS A 296 18.95 -3.67 7.16
CA LYS A 296 19.12 -2.92 8.41
C LYS A 296 19.69 -1.52 8.17
N ARG A 297 20.69 -1.40 7.28
CA ARG A 297 21.30 -0.10 6.94
C ARG A 297 20.30 0.78 6.21
N THR A 298 19.54 0.21 5.28
CA THR A 298 18.49 0.96 4.56
C THR A 298 17.46 1.53 5.51
N ILE A 299 16.92 0.73 6.44
CA ILE A 299 15.93 1.21 7.40
C ILE A 299 16.50 2.36 8.23
N VAL A 300 17.74 2.26 8.73
CA VAL A 300 18.37 3.34 9.52
C VAL A 300 18.55 4.61 8.68
N VAL A 301 18.94 4.48 7.41
CA VAL A 301 19.11 5.62 6.51
C VAL A 301 17.76 6.28 6.21
N THR A 302 16.74 5.51 5.82
CA THR A 302 15.43 6.08 5.44
C THR A 302 14.70 6.67 6.66
N THR A 303 14.75 6.00 7.81
CA THR A 303 14.21 6.55 9.07
C THR A 303 15.01 7.76 9.59
N GLY A 304 16.31 7.83 9.34
CA GLY A 304 17.11 9.03 9.60
C GLY A 304 16.73 10.19 8.68
N LEU A 305 16.54 9.92 7.38
CA LEU A 305 16.14 10.92 6.39
C LEU A 305 14.73 11.46 6.64
N ILE A 306 13.76 10.61 7.04
CA ILE A 306 12.41 11.09 7.37
C ILE A 306 12.42 11.92 8.65
N ALA A 307 13.22 11.56 9.66
CA ALA A 307 13.41 12.36 10.87
C ALA A 307 14.05 13.71 10.54
N LEU A 308 15.04 13.73 9.66
CA LEU A 308 15.64 14.96 9.13
C LEU A 308 14.61 15.80 8.36
N ALA A 309 13.79 15.19 7.49
CA ALA A 309 12.76 15.89 6.73
C ALA A 309 11.72 16.55 7.65
N LEU A 310 11.29 15.84 8.70
CA LEU A 310 10.38 16.37 9.71
C LEU A 310 11.05 17.48 10.54
N GLY A 311 12.31 17.30 10.95
CA GLY A 311 13.06 18.32 11.70
C GLY A 311 13.33 19.59 10.89
N VAL A 312 13.68 19.45 9.60
CA VAL A 312 13.91 20.59 8.70
C VAL A 312 12.61 21.35 8.45
N SER A 313 11.46 20.67 8.44
CA SER A 313 10.15 21.32 8.21
C SER A 313 9.79 22.37 9.27
N THR A 314 10.34 22.29 10.49
CA THR A 314 10.10 23.27 11.56
C THR A 314 10.99 24.51 11.45
N LEU A 315 12.04 24.44 10.64
CA LEU A 315 13.07 25.50 10.50
C LEU A 315 12.98 26.24 9.17
N ILE A 316 12.24 25.71 8.18
CA ILE A 316 12.15 26.30 6.86
C ILE A 316 11.35 27.62 6.91
N PRO A 317 11.92 28.75 6.47
CA PRO A 317 11.17 29.99 6.27
C PRO A 317 10.18 29.82 5.11
N VAL A 318 9.15 30.67 5.05
CA VAL A 318 8.14 30.65 3.98
C VAL A 318 8.76 31.02 2.62
N ASN A 319 9.39 30.04 1.98
CA ASN A 319 10.10 30.16 0.71
C ASN A 319 9.78 28.95 -0.16
N LEU A 320 9.29 29.20 -1.37
CA LEU A 320 8.86 28.15 -2.31
C LEU A 320 9.99 27.19 -2.66
N THR A 321 11.21 27.68 -2.91
CA THR A 321 12.35 26.82 -3.26
C THR A 321 12.70 25.85 -2.13
N MET A 322 12.67 26.32 -0.88
CA MET A 322 12.92 25.47 0.29
C MET A 322 11.79 24.48 0.52
N LEU A 323 10.54 24.88 0.27
CA LEU A 323 9.39 23.98 0.31
C LEU A 323 9.54 22.83 -0.69
N TYR A 324 9.88 23.12 -1.95
CA TYR A 324 10.10 22.10 -2.96
C TYR A 324 11.33 21.23 -2.65
N GLY A 325 12.40 21.80 -2.11
CA GLY A 325 13.55 21.03 -1.62
C GLY A 325 13.17 20.07 -0.50
N TRP A 326 12.35 20.52 0.45
CA TRP A 326 11.79 19.67 1.50
C TRP A 326 10.87 18.58 0.94
N ALA A 327 10.00 18.91 -0.02
CA ALA A 327 9.13 17.95 -0.68
C ALA A 327 9.91 16.82 -1.36
N VAL A 328 11.06 17.13 -1.96
CA VAL A 328 11.97 16.11 -2.52
C VAL A 328 12.54 15.20 -1.43
N LEU A 329 13.09 15.78 -0.36
CA LEU A 329 13.66 15.01 0.75
C LEU A 329 12.62 14.13 1.45
N TYR A 330 11.45 14.70 1.72
CA TYR A 330 10.34 14.01 2.36
C TYR A 330 9.81 12.88 1.49
N GLY A 331 9.57 13.13 0.19
CA GLY A 331 9.11 12.08 -0.72
C GLY A 331 10.14 10.96 -0.90
N LEU A 332 11.42 11.28 -1.12
CA LEU A 332 12.48 10.27 -1.24
C LEU A 332 12.57 9.36 0.00
N SER A 333 12.40 9.91 1.20
CA SER A 333 12.46 9.14 2.45
C SER A 333 11.16 8.42 2.79
N TYR A 334 10.04 8.88 2.26
CA TYR A 334 8.73 8.24 2.40
C TYR A 334 8.59 6.97 1.55
N GLY A 335 9.14 6.98 0.34
CA GLY A 335 9.13 5.83 -0.59
C GLY A 335 10.10 4.74 -0.22
#